data_AF-A0A0X1KUH1-F1
#
_entry.id   AF-A0A0X1KUH1-F1
#
_cell.length_a   1.000
_cell.length_b   1.000
_cell.length_c   1.000
_cell.angle_alpha   90.00
_cell.angle_beta   90.00
_cell.angle_gamma   90.00
#
_symmetry.space_group_name_H-M   'P 1'
#
loop_
_entity.id
_entity.type
_entity.pdbx_description
1 polymer ?
#
loop_
_entity_poly.entity_id
_entity_poly.type
_entity_poly.pdbx_seq_one_letter_code
_entity_poly.pdbx_strand_id
1 'polypeptide(L)'
;MEGFVVETFGKFAKLRTDKGDIVVKVKGQPPEVGKLVRISDQPLLDKVYLAEKVLQLKGDSPSLSSLEPILKAIKKFRFDEDVVFLSQTVQAVQSRTGKLDRDFYRSIARYYETAEDESFGIWLFTLSSPYIFQSFPDKEAPVHVYIDRSHHTFRIDFVKDSKPIVLEGNVWQHQIVLSFSQMLPTEKMEELRERLSKHFTIVRFVLGAGIDGLYA
;
A
#
# COMPACT_ATOMS: atom_id res chain seq x y z
N MET A 1 -20.15 -3.64 -11.50
CA MET A 1 -20.07 -3.38 -10.05
C MET A 1 -20.96 -2.20 -9.72
N GLU A 2 -21.59 -2.17 -8.55
CA GLU A 2 -22.44 -1.06 -8.11
C GLU A 2 -21.90 -0.45 -6.82
N GLY A 3 -22.09 0.85 -6.62
CA GLY A 3 -21.65 1.56 -5.43
C GLY A 3 -22.14 3.00 -5.36
N PHE A 4 -22.16 3.57 -4.15
CA PHE A 4 -22.51 4.97 -3.93
C PHE A 4 -21.27 5.85 -4.05
N VAL A 5 -21.35 6.92 -4.84
CA VAL A 5 -20.24 7.87 -5.00
C VAL A 5 -20.08 8.68 -3.72
N VAL A 6 -18.94 8.53 -3.04
CA VAL A 6 -18.63 9.27 -1.80
C VAL A 6 -17.78 10.50 -2.09
N GLU A 7 -16.82 10.37 -2.99
CA GLU A 7 -15.91 11.45 -3.36
C GLU A 7 -15.55 11.37 -4.84
N THR A 8 -15.31 12.53 -5.46
CA THR A 8 -14.72 12.62 -6.79
C THR A 8 -13.56 13.61 -6.78
N PHE A 9 -12.51 13.29 -7.52
CA PHE A 9 -11.35 14.15 -7.66
C PHE A 9 -10.70 13.91 -9.03
N GLY A 10 -10.73 14.92 -9.89
CA GLY A 10 -10.23 14.79 -11.26
C GLY A 10 -10.98 13.69 -12.04
N LYS A 11 -10.26 12.65 -12.48
CA LYS A 11 -10.85 11.47 -13.15
C LYS A 11 -11.11 10.30 -12.21
N PHE A 12 -10.80 10.44 -10.94
CA PHE A 12 -10.99 9.39 -9.95
C PHE A 12 -12.32 9.58 -9.22
N ALA A 13 -12.96 8.47 -8.88
CA ALA A 13 -14.12 8.44 -8.01
C ALA A 13 -13.91 7.37 -6.92
N LYS A 14 -14.26 7.71 -5.69
CA LYS A 14 -14.33 6.77 -4.57
C LYS A 14 -15.78 6.34 -4.39
N LEU A 15 -16.04 5.04 -4.48
CA LEU A 15 -17.36 4.48 -4.26
C LEU A 15 -17.40 3.63 -2.99
N ARG A 16 -18.49 3.73 -2.24
CA ARG A 16 -18.82 2.80 -1.16
C ARG A 16 -19.60 1.61 -1.71
N THR A 17 -19.09 0.41 -1.45
CA THR A 17 -19.74 -0.86 -1.79
C THR A 17 -20.00 -1.68 -0.52
N ASP A 18 -20.72 -2.80 -0.67
CA ASP A 18 -20.90 -3.81 0.39
C ASP A 18 -19.58 -4.41 0.88
N LYS A 19 -18.54 -4.41 0.04
CA LYS A 19 -17.20 -4.96 0.34
C LYS A 19 -16.20 -3.89 0.79
N GLY A 20 -16.68 -2.70 1.15
CA GLY A 20 -15.85 -1.55 1.49
C GLY A 20 -15.66 -0.59 0.32
N ASP A 21 -14.66 0.27 0.42
CA ASP A 21 -14.45 1.32 -0.56
C ASP A 21 -13.65 0.85 -1.76
N ILE A 22 -13.95 1.45 -2.91
CA ILE A 22 -13.18 1.27 -4.13
C ILE A 22 -12.82 2.62 -4.70
N VAL A 23 -11.64 2.69 -5.33
CA VAL A 23 -11.26 3.81 -6.16
C VAL A 23 -11.26 3.35 -7.62
N VAL A 24 -11.94 4.11 -8.46
CA VAL A 24 -12.03 3.86 -9.89
C VAL A 24 -11.50 5.06 -10.68
N LYS A 25 -10.98 4.80 -11.87
CA LYS A 25 -10.60 5.81 -12.85
C LYS A 25 -11.60 5.85 -13.99
N VAL A 26 -12.38 6.91 -14.05
CA VAL A 26 -13.48 7.09 -15.01
C VAL A 26 -12.92 7.55 -16.36
N LYS A 27 -13.38 6.94 -17.46
CA LYS A 27 -12.94 7.30 -18.82
C LYS A 27 -13.58 8.60 -19.35
N GLY A 28 -14.71 9.00 -18.79
CA GLY A 28 -15.43 10.24 -19.09
C GLY A 28 -15.58 11.18 -17.87
N GLN A 29 -16.72 11.86 -17.79
CA GLN A 29 -17.03 12.70 -16.64
C GLN A 29 -17.30 11.84 -15.39
N PRO A 30 -16.70 12.17 -14.24
CA PRO A 30 -16.99 11.49 -12.99
C PRO A 30 -18.48 11.57 -12.65
N PRO A 31 -19.06 10.54 -12.03
CA PRO A 31 -20.42 10.59 -11.53
C PRO A 31 -20.55 11.63 -10.40
N GLU A 32 -21.76 12.16 -10.19
CA GLU A 32 -22.00 13.09 -9.07
C GLU A 32 -21.92 12.37 -7.72
N VAL A 33 -21.39 13.07 -6.72
CA VAL A 33 -21.35 12.62 -5.32
C VAL A 33 -22.77 12.40 -4.80
N GLY A 34 -22.97 11.32 -4.03
CA GLY A 34 -24.25 10.94 -3.45
C GLY A 34 -25.14 10.06 -4.36
N LYS A 35 -24.74 9.79 -5.61
CA LYS A 35 -25.50 8.92 -6.52
C LYS A 35 -25.08 7.46 -6.40
N LEU A 36 -26.07 6.56 -6.47
CA LEU A 36 -25.83 5.14 -6.73
C LEU A 36 -25.49 4.98 -8.21
N VAL A 37 -24.35 4.38 -8.51
CA VAL A 37 -23.90 4.17 -9.88
C VAL A 37 -23.49 2.73 -10.12
N ARG A 38 -23.71 2.28 -11.36
CA ARG A 38 -23.12 1.05 -11.88
C ARG A 38 -21.90 1.40 -12.72
N ILE A 39 -20.83 0.67 -12.48
CA ILE A 39 -19.55 0.81 -13.16
C ILE A 39 -19.19 -0.50 -13.86
N SER A 40 -18.66 -0.36 -15.08
CA SER A 40 -18.13 -1.44 -15.91
C SER A 40 -16.81 -1.01 -16.55
N ASP A 41 -15.90 -1.96 -16.70
CA ASP A 41 -14.68 -1.83 -17.49
C ASP A 41 -14.93 -2.03 -19.00
N GLN A 42 -16.06 -2.66 -19.34
CA GLN A 42 -16.53 -2.89 -20.71
C GLN A 42 -17.67 -1.94 -21.10
N PRO A 43 -17.72 -1.49 -22.37
CA PRO A 43 -18.84 -0.72 -22.92
C PRO A 43 -20.11 -1.58 -22.93
N LEU A 44 -21.04 -1.28 -22.01
CA LEU A 44 -22.38 -1.86 -21.97
C LEU A 44 -23.39 -0.87 -22.54
N LEU A 45 -24.48 -1.38 -23.11
CA LEU A 45 -25.56 -0.57 -23.73
C LEU A 45 -26.39 0.22 -22.70
N ASP A 46 -26.32 -0.14 -21.42
CA ASP A 46 -27.09 0.49 -20.34
C ASP A 46 -26.40 1.72 -19.74
N LYS A 47 -27.13 2.49 -18.91
CA LYS A 47 -26.65 3.63 -18.10
C LYS A 47 -25.57 3.21 -17.09
N VAL A 48 -24.38 2.92 -17.60
CA VAL A 48 -23.22 2.43 -16.84
C VAL A 48 -22.04 3.35 -17.09
N TYR A 49 -21.36 3.74 -16.02
CA TYR A 49 -20.13 4.51 -16.14
C TYR A 49 -18.98 3.59 -16.54
N LEU A 50 -18.26 3.99 -17.60
CA LEU A 50 -17.04 3.31 -17.99
C LEU A 50 -15.88 3.74 -17.09
N ALA A 51 -15.44 2.83 -16.23
CA ALA A 51 -14.30 3.08 -15.35
C ALA A 51 -13.50 1.80 -15.09
N GLU A 52 -12.22 2.00 -14.83
CA GLU A 52 -11.29 0.95 -14.44
C GLU A 52 -11.17 0.94 -12.91
N LYS A 53 -11.26 -0.24 -12.29
CA LYS A 53 -10.97 -0.39 -10.86
C LYS A 53 -9.47 -0.17 -10.65
N VAL A 54 -9.13 0.76 -9.75
CA VAL A 54 -7.74 1.11 -9.42
C VAL A 54 -7.34 0.52 -8.07
N LEU A 55 -8.23 0.61 -7.06
CA LEU A 55 -7.97 0.14 -5.70
C LEU A 55 -9.23 -0.42 -5.05
N GLN A 56 -9.05 -1.38 -4.14
CA GLN A 56 -9.97 -1.74 -3.08
C GLN A 56 -9.39 -1.29 -1.73
N LEU A 57 -10.16 -0.52 -0.97
CA LEU A 57 -9.78 -0.05 0.36
C LEU A 57 -10.60 -0.82 1.41
N LYS A 58 -9.91 -1.39 2.39
CA LYS A 58 -10.52 -2.07 3.54
C LYS A 58 -10.69 -1.07 4.70
N GLY A 59 -11.82 -1.11 5.39
CA GLY A 59 -12.08 -0.28 6.57
C GLY A 59 -12.25 1.22 6.28
N ASP A 60 -11.80 2.06 7.22
CA ASP A 60 -11.83 3.51 7.07
C ASP A 60 -10.84 3.97 5.98
N SER A 61 -11.39 4.42 4.86
CA SER A 61 -10.61 4.78 3.68
C SER A 61 -10.12 6.23 3.73
N PRO A 62 -8.86 6.51 3.33
CA PRO A 62 -8.40 7.88 3.17
C PRO A 62 -9.22 8.67 2.17
N SER A 63 -9.16 10.00 2.26
CA SER A 63 -9.79 10.87 1.25
C SER A 63 -9.15 10.68 -0.11
N LEU A 64 -9.93 10.80 -1.18
CA LEU A 64 -9.43 10.65 -2.52
C LEU A 64 -8.37 11.72 -2.86
N SER A 65 -8.51 12.92 -2.26
CA SER A 65 -7.53 14.00 -2.37
C SER A 65 -6.15 13.64 -1.83
N SER A 66 -6.05 12.72 -0.85
CA SER A 66 -4.75 12.27 -0.34
C SER A 66 -4.14 11.15 -1.17
N LEU A 67 -4.98 10.32 -1.80
CA LEU A 67 -4.55 9.19 -2.63
C LEU A 67 -4.16 9.63 -4.04
N GLU A 68 -4.84 10.65 -4.59
CA GLU A 68 -4.69 11.08 -5.98
C GLU A 68 -3.25 11.39 -6.41
N PRO A 69 -2.43 12.12 -5.62
CA PRO A 69 -1.06 12.42 -6.02
C PRO A 69 -0.22 11.16 -6.24
N ILE A 70 -0.36 10.17 -5.36
CA ILE A 70 0.33 8.88 -5.46
C ILE A 70 -0.19 8.07 -6.66
N LEU A 71 -1.52 7.98 -6.81
CA LEU A 71 -2.18 7.31 -7.94
C LEU A 71 -1.79 7.86 -9.32
N LYS A 72 -1.45 9.16 -9.40
CA LYS A 72 -0.95 9.80 -10.62
C LYS A 72 0.54 9.59 -10.84
N ALA A 73 1.31 9.50 -9.75
CA ALA A 73 2.76 9.47 -9.79
C ALA A 73 3.30 8.09 -10.16
N ILE A 74 2.76 7.04 -9.51
CA ILE A 74 3.19 5.66 -9.71
C ILE A 74 2.26 4.96 -10.69
N LYS A 75 2.83 4.29 -11.69
CA LYS A 75 2.03 3.70 -12.78
C LYS A 75 1.37 2.39 -12.39
N LYS A 76 2.07 1.58 -11.60
CA LYS A 76 1.64 0.23 -11.24
C LYS A 76 2.09 -0.08 -9.82
N PHE A 77 1.12 -0.25 -8.94
CA PHE A 77 1.34 -0.73 -7.59
C PHE A 77 1.38 -2.26 -7.56
N ARG A 78 2.08 -2.83 -6.58
CA ARG A 78 2.08 -4.26 -6.34
C ARG A 78 0.83 -4.67 -5.57
N PHE A 79 0.44 -3.86 -4.60
CA PHE A 79 -0.75 -4.05 -3.77
C PHE A 79 -1.53 -2.76 -3.55
N ASP A 80 -2.82 -2.87 -3.24
CA ASP A 80 -3.69 -1.71 -3.00
C ASP A 80 -3.24 -0.92 -1.76
N GLU A 81 -2.74 -1.64 -0.76
CA GLU A 81 -2.22 -1.12 0.51
C GLU A 81 -0.99 -0.22 0.32
N ASP A 82 -0.23 -0.39 -0.77
CA ASP A 82 0.93 0.44 -1.10
C ASP A 82 0.51 1.92 -1.23
N VAL A 83 -0.62 2.17 -1.89
CA VAL A 83 -1.11 3.54 -2.12
C VAL A 83 -1.47 4.20 -0.81
N VAL A 84 -2.13 3.47 0.08
CA VAL A 84 -2.56 3.97 1.39
C VAL A 84 -1.34 4.33 2.22
N PHE A 85 -0.37 3.42 2.33
CA PHE A 85 0.83 3.64 3.12
C PHE A 85 1.68 4.80 2.55
N LEU A 86 1.88 4.85 1.24
CA LEU A 86 2.62 5.92 0.60
C LEU A 86 1.90 7.27 0.76
N SER A 87 0.56 7.30 0.72
CA SER A 87 -0.20 8.52 1.01
C SER A 87 0.05 9.03 2.43
N GLN A 88 0.06 8.14 3.43
CA GLN A 88 0.39 8.50 4.82
C GLN A 88 1.84 8.97 4.98
N THR A 89 2.77 8.30 4.30
CA THR A 89 4.19 8.69 4.24
C THR A 89 4.33 10.12 3.68
N VAL A 90 3.65 10.42 2.56
CA VAL A 90 3.66 11.74 1.92
C VAL A 90 3.04 12.80 2.83
N GLN A 91 1.90 12.50 3.48
CA GLN A 91 1.28 13.43 4.43
C GLN A 91 2.21 13.75 5.60
N ALA A 92 2.91 12.74 6.13
CA ALA A 92 3.89 12.93 7.20
C ALA A 92 5.03 13.86 6.75
N VAL A 93 5.56 13.68 5.54
CA VAL A 93 6.56 14.59 4.97
C VAL A 93 5.99 15.99 4.77
N GLN A 94 4.81 16.11 4.14
CA GLN A 94 4.14 17.39 3.86
C GLN A 94 3.89 18.20 5.15
N SER A 95 3.56 17.53 6.26
CA SER A 95 3.36 18.19 7.56
C SER A 95 4.63 18.89 8.09
N ARG A 96 5.82 18.47 7.62
CA ARG A 96 7.13 18.98 8.06
C ARG A 96 7.76 19.95 7.08
N THR A 97 7.56 19.72 5.78
CA THR A 97 8.20 20.50 4.71
C THR A 97 7.26 21.50 4.04
N GLY A 98 5.96 21.42 4.32
CA GLY A 98 4.94 22.18 3.62
C GLY A 98 4.57 21.54 2.29
N LYS A 99 4.08 22.34 1.35
CA LYS A 99 3.52 21.85 0.08
C LYS A 99 4.58 21.12 -0.75
N LEU A 100 4.26 19.89 -1.14
CA LEU A 100 5.10 19.05 -2.00
C LEU A 100 4.80 19.33 -3.49
N ASP A 101 5.87 19.43 -4.28
CA ASP A 101 5.79 19.72 -5.70
C ASP A 101 5.81 18.46 -6.57
N ARG A 102 5.77 18.67 -7.89
CA ARG A 102 5.78 17.58 -8.87
C ARG A 102 7.08 16.78 -8.86
N ASP A 103 8.20 17.39 -8.52
CA ASP A 103 9.49 16.71 -8.54
C ASP A 103 9.62 15.74 -7.38
N PHE A 104 9.10 16.09 -6.19
CA PHE A 104 8.92 15.13 -5.10
C PHE A 104 8.15 13.89 -5.54
N TYR A 105 7.00 14.07 -6.21
CA TYR A 105 6.18 12.95 -6.67
C TYR A 105 6.85 12.14 -7.79
N ARG A 106 7.72 12.76 -8.59
CA ARG A 106 8.54 12.03 -9.57
C ARG A 106 9.61 11.20 -8.85
N SER A 107 10.25 11.75 -7.82
CA SER A 107 11.27 11.04 -7.04
C SER A 107 10.68 9.87 -6.25
N ILE A 108 9.52 10.03 -5.60
CA ILE A 108 8.88 8.91 -4.90
C ILE A 108 8.46 7.80 -5.87
N ALA A 109 7.97 8.16 -7.06
CA ALA A 109 7.61 7.17 -8.07
C ALA A 109 8.83 6.42 -8.58
N ARG A 110 9.94 7.12 -8.86
CA ARG A 110 11.21 6.50 -9.26
C ARG A 110 11.75 5.59 -8.16
N TYR A 111 11.79 6.06 -6.92
CA TYR A 111 12.27 5.28 -5.78
C TYR A 111 11.42 4.03 -5.56
N TYR A 112 10.09 4.13 -5.71
CA TYR A 112 9.20 2.97 -5.65
C TYR A 112 9.43 1.99 -6.81
N GLU A 113 9.46 2.47 -8.06
CA GLU A 113 9.50 1.61 -9.25
C GLU A 113 10.87 0.96 -9.48
N THR A 114 11.98 1.62 -9.13
CA THR A 114 13.34 1.18 -9.48
C THR A 114 14.31 1.11 -8.30
N ALA A 115 13.92 1.54 -7.10
CA ALA A 115 14.84 1.72 -5.95
C ALA A 115 16.04 2.63 -6.23
N GLU A 116 15.98 3.45 -7.28
CA GLU A 116 17.01 4.45 -7.57
C GLU A 116 16.84 5.68 -6.69
N ASP A 117 17.95 6.40 -6.45
CA ASP A 117 18.03 7.61 -5.61
C ASP A 117 18.05 7.32 -4.10
N GLU A 118 19.16 6.73 -3.64
CA GLU A 118 19.42 6.46 -2.22
C GLU A 118 19.36 7.74 -1.37
N SER A 119 19.83 8.87 -1.90
CA SER A 119 19.77 10.18 -1.23
C SER A 119 18.33 10.59 -0.94
N PHE A 120 17.42 10.42 -1.92
CA PHE A 120 16.00 10.62 -1.71
C PHE A 120 15.45 9.63 -0.67
N GLY A 121 15.85 8.36 -0.71
CA GLY A 121 15.44 7.35 0.28
C GLY A 121 15.82 7.72 1.71
N ILE A 122 17.05 8.19 1.94
CA ILE A 122 17.53 8.66 3.25
C ILE A 122 16.75 9.91 3.71
N TRP A 123 16.53 10.85 2.79
CA TRP A 123 15.75 12.05 3.08
C TRP A 123 14.30 11.71 3.43
N LEU A 124 13.67 10.80 2.68
CA LEU A 124 12.31 10.32 2.93
C LEU A 124 12.23 9.63 4.30
N PHE A 125 13.16 8.72 4.61
CA PHE A 125 13.26 8.05 5.91
C PHE A 125 13.29 9.05 7.08
N THR A 126 14.03 10.14 6.92
CA THR A 126 14.19 11.17 7.95
C THR A 126 12.89 11.93 8.22
N LEU A 127 12.11 12.23 7.18
CA LEU A 127 10.96 13.13 7.26
C LEU A 127 9.60 12.44 7.32
N SER A 128 9.55 11.13 7.10
CA SER A 128 8.29 10.39 6.95
C SER A 128 7.76 9.76 8.24
N SER A 129 8.50 9.84 9.35
CA SER A 129 8.05 9.33 10.66
C SER A 129 6.62 9.77 10.98
N PRO A 130 5.72 8.88 11.45
CA PRO A 130 5.99 7.50 11.86
C PRO A 130 5.94 6.45 10.74
N TYR A 131 5.62 6.83 9.50
CA TYR A 131 5.42 5.92 8.36
C TYR A 131 6.67 5.89 7.47
N ILE A 132 7.47 4.85 7.58
CA ILE A 132 8.74 4.74 6.85
C ILE A 132 8.57 3.84 5.65
N PHE A 133 8.90 4.35 4.47
CA PHE A 133 9.02 3.58 3.24
C PHE A 133 10.49 3.51 2.80
N GLN A 134 10.98 2.30 2.55
CA GLN A 134 12.28 2.05 1.96
C GLN A 134 12.14 1.11 0.77
N SER A 135 12.91 1.38 -0.28
CA SER A 135 12.96 0.57 -1.50
C SER A 135 14.41 0.17 -1.73
N PHE A 136 14.67 -1.12 -1.87
CA PHE A 136 15.99 -1.69 -2.08
C PHE A 136 16.06 -2.37 -3.46
N PRO A 137 17.16 -2.18 -4.21
CA PRO A 137 17.31 -2.82 -5.50
C PRO A 137 17.41 -4.35 -5.36
N ASP A 138 16.73 -5.05 -6.24
CA ASP A 138 16.79 -6.51 -6.37
C ASP A 138 16.67 -6.91 -7.86
N LYS A 139 17.07 -8.14 -8.19
CA LYS A 139 17.16 -8.63 -9.56
C LYS A 139 15.79 -8.70 -10.26
N GLU A 140 14.74 -9.10 -9.56
CA GLU A 140 13.40 -9.26 -10.17
C GLU A 140 12.62 -7.95 -10.15
N ALA A 141 12.46 -7.38 -8.96
CA ALA A 141 11.84 -6.08 -8.72
C ALA A 141 12.24 -5.58 -7.34
N PRO A 142 12.22 -4.26 -7.08
CA PRO A 142 12.59 -3.72 -5.77
C PRO A 142 11.92 -4.43 -4.59
N VAL A 143 12.71 -4.61 -3.52
CA VAL A 143 12.19 -5.00 -2.21
C VAL A 143 11.67 -3.74 -1.52
N HIS A 144 10.40 -3.73 -1.19
CA HIS A 144 9.76 -2.63 -0.50
C HIS A 144 9.58 -2.96 0.97
N VAL A 145 10.01 -2.05 1.84
CA VAL A 145 9.87 -2.15 3.28
C VAL A 145 9.01 -0.98 3.76
N TYR A 146 7.91 -1.32 4.41
CA TYR A 146 6.93 -0.40 4.98
C TYR A 146 6.96 -0.58 6.50
N ILE A 147 7.19 0.48 7.27
CA ILE A 147 7.21 0.42 8.74
C ILE A 147 6.26 1.47 9.30
N ASP A 148 5.24 1.02 10.02
CA ASP A 148 4.36 1.90 10.79
C ASP A 148 4.78 1.86 12.26
N ARG A 149 5.49 2.90 12.69
CA ARG A 149 5.95 3.01 14.08
C ARG A 149 4.82 3.29 15.07
N SER A 150 3.67 3.79 14.61
CA SER A 150 2.52 4.09 15.47
C SER A 150 1.84 2.82 15.92
N HIS A 151 1.75 1.83 15.03
CA HIS A 151 1.12 0.53 15.28
C HIS A 151 2.11 -0.59 15.56
N HIS A 152 3.42 -0.27 15.57
CA HIS A 152 4.52 -1.22 15.74
C HIS A 152 4.47 -2.39 14.74
N THR A 153 4.09 -2.08 13.50
CA THR A 153 3.96 -3.05 12.42
C THR A 153 4.93 -2.74 11.30
N PHE A 154 5.26 -3.76 10.51
CA PHE A 154 5.98 -3.60 9.27
C PHE A 154 5.50 -4.61 8.23
N ARG A 155 5.74 -4.29 6.96
CA ARG A 155 5.48 -5.15 5.82
C ARG A 155 6.69 -5.11 4.89
N ILE A 156 7.10 -6.27 4.38
CA ILE A 156 8.17 -6.42 3.42
C ILE A 156 7.59 -7.12 2.20
N ASP A 157 7.65 -6.45 1.06
CA ASP A 157 7.17 -6.96 -0.21
C ASP A 157 8.35 -7.20 -1.14
N PHE A 158 8.45 -8.40 -1.70
CA PHE A 158 9.48 -8.76 -2.67
C PHE A 158 8.93 -9.70 -3.73
N VAL A 159 9.68 -9.89 -4.81
CA VAL A 159 9.32 -10.83 -5.88
C VAL A 159 10.33 -11.96 -5.88
N LYS A 160 9.84 -13.18 -5.97
CA LYS A 160 10.66 -14.37 -6.11
C LYS A 160 9.95 -15.35 -7.02
N ASP A 161 10.67 -15.90 -7.99
CA ASP A 161 10.11 -16.84 -8.96
C ASP A 161 8.90 -16.22 -9.70
N SER A 162 8.99 -14.92 -10.02
CA SER A 162 7.91 -14.12 -10.63
C SER A 162 6.62 -14.02 -9.81
N LYS A 163 6.65 -14.38 -8.52
CA LYS A 163 5.50 -14.26 -7.61
C LYS A 163 5.77 -13.21 -6.54
N PRO A 164 4.79 -12.32 -6.26
CA PRO A 164 4.91 -11.39 -5.16
C PRO A 164 4.76 -12.14 -3.83
N ILE A 165 5.68 -11.87 -2.91
CA ILE A 165 5.71 -12.40 -1.55
C ILE A 165 5.57 -11.23 -0.59
N VAL A 166 4.74 -11.43 0.43
CA VAL A 166 4.52 -10.48 1.51
C VAL A 166 4.92 -11.14 2.82
N LEU A 167 5.72 -10.41 3.60
CA LEU A 167 6.04 -10.71 4.97
C LEU A 167 5.53 -9.55 5.83
N GLU A 168 4.61 -9.83 6.72
CA GLU A 168 4.11 -8.85 7.68
C GLU A 168 4.67 -9.17 9.07
N GLY A 169 4.97 -8.14 9.84
CA GLY A 169 5.49 -8.28 11.18
C GLY A 169 4.80 -7.33 12.15
N ASN A 170 4.58 -7.81 13.37
CA ASN A 170 4.17 -7.00 14.50
C ASN A 170 5.21 -7.18 15.62
N VAL A 171 5.60 -6.06 16.23
CA VAL A 171 6.58 -6.02 17.31
C VAL A 171 5.92 -5.46 18.55
N TRP A 172 5.95 -6.20 19.66
CA TRP A 172 5.49 -5.69 20.95
C TRP A 172 6.47 -6.09 22.05
N GLN A 173 6.98 -5.10 22.78
CA GLN A 173 7.95 -5.30 23.86
C GLN A 173 9.15 -6.15 23.38
N HIS A 174 9.30 -7.37 23.90
CA HIS A 174 10.36 -8.32 23.56
C HIS A 174 9.86 -9.46 22.65
N GLN A 175 8.78 -9.24 21.92
CA GLN A 175 8.17 -10.25 21.05
C GLN A 175 8.06 -9.75 19.61
N ILE A 176 8.22 -10.67 18.68
CA ILE A 176 7.99 -10.46 17.26
C ILE A 176 7.14 -11.60 16.70
N VAL A 177 6.11 -11.23 15.93
CA VAL A 177 5.28 -12.17 15.19
C VAL A 177 5.39 -11.83 13.72
N LEU A 178 5.78 -12.82 12.92
CA LEU A 178 5.87 -12.71 11.47
C LEU A 178 4.78 -13.56 10.82
N SER A 179 4.09 -12.97 9.86
CA SER A 179 3.16 -13.64 8.98
C SER A 179 3.71 -13.67 7.56
N PHE A 180 3.58 -14.82 6.91
CA PHE A 180 4.06 -15.00 5.54
C PHE A 180 2.89 -15.31 4.62
N SER A 181 2.84 -14.65 3.46
CA SER A 181 1.85 -14.97 2.42
C SER A 181 2.02 -16.37 1.84
N GLN A 182 3.23 -16.93 1.94
CA GLN A 182 3.56 -18.29 1.53
C GLN A 182 4.66 -18.88 2.40
N MET A 183 4.70 -20.21 2.48
CA MET A 183 5.68 -20.92 3.30
C MET A 183 7.08 -20.81 2.67
N LEU A 184 8.04 -20.32 3.46
CA LEU A 184 9.46 -20.32 3.09
C LEU A 184 10.13 -21.64 3.50
N PRO A 185 11.27 -22.01 2.90
CA PRO A 185 12.00 -23.22 3.28
C PRO A 185 12.32 -23.26 4.78
N THR A 186 12.11 -24.41 5.42
CA THR A 186 12.26 -24.59 6.88
C THR A 186 13.63 -24.13 7.38
N GLU A 187 14.71 -24.48 6.69
CA GLU A 187 16.07 -24.08 7.05
C GLU A 187 16.23 -22.55 7.15
N LYS A 188 15.60 -21.81 6.22
CA LYS A 188 15.62 -20.35 6.21
C LYS A 188 14.78 -19.75 7.33
N MET A 189 13.67 -20.41 7.67
CA MET A 189 12.83 -20.01 8.80
C MET A 189 13.56 -20.21 10.13
N GLU A 190 14.29 -21.31 10.31
CA GLU A 190 15.09 -21.53 11.52
C GLU A 190 16.27 -20.55 11.62
N GLU A 191 17.00 -20.30 10.52
CA GLU A 191 18.06 -19.29 10.47
C GLU A 191 17.54 -17.90 10.88
N LEU A 192 16.37 -17.53 10.37
CA LEU A 192 15.71 -16.27 10.73
C LEU A 192 15.31 -16.24 12.21
N ARG A 193 14.76 -17.35 12.73
CA ARG A 193 14.37 -17.47 14.15
C ARG A 193 15.58 -17.29 15.06
N GLU A 194 16.69 -17.95 14.76
CA GLU A 194 17.93 -17.83 15.54
C GLU A 194 18.45 -16.39 15.57
N ARG A 195 18.42 -15.70 14.42
CA ARG A 195 18.84 -14.30 14.33
C ARG A 195 17.93 -13.37 15.13
N LEU A 196 16.62 -13.55 15.04
CA LEU A 196 15.64 -12.74 15.76
C LEU A 196 15.66 -13.01 17.27
N SER A 197 15.95 -14.24 17.69
CA SER A 197 16.01 -14.63 19.11
C SER A 197 17.15 -13.94 19.88
N LYS A 198 18.10 -13.31 19.17
CA LYS A 198 19.13 -12.44 19.78
C LYS A 198 18.56 -11.10 20.27
N HIS A 199 17.40 -10.69 19.76
CA HIS A 199 16.78 -9.39 20.03
C HIS A 199 15.39 -9.52 20.69
N PHE A 200 14.71 -10.65 20.49
CA PHE A 200 13.36 -10.90 21.00
C PHE A 200 13.34 -12.19 21.82
N THR A 201 12.67 -12.15 22.98
CA THR A 201 12.42 -13.32 23.83
C THR A 201 11.45 -14.29 23.17
N ILE A 202 10.48 -13.79 22.40
CA ILE A 202 9.47 -14.61 21.73
C ILE A 202 9.47 -14.28 20.23
N VAL A 203 9.70 -15.31 19.41
CA VAL A 203 9.63 -15.24 17.94
C VAL A 203 8.57 -16.24 17.47
N ARG A 204 7.49 -15.74 16.86
CA ARG A 204 6.43 -16.61 16.29
C ARG A 204 6.32 -16.41 14.79
N PHE A 205 6.10 -17.51 14.09
CA PHE A 205 5.80 -17.51 12.66
C PHE A 205 4.39 -18.05 12.45
N VAL A 206 3.61 -17.32 11.67
CA VAL A 206 2.26 -17.68 11.28
C VAL A 206 2.24 -17.84 9.76
N LEU A 207 1.65 -18.95 9.28
CA LEU A 207 1.41 -19.14 7.86
C LEU A 207 0.00 -18.65 7.54
N GLY A 208 -0.11 -17.78 6.55
CA GLY A 208 -1.36 -17.11 6.22
C GLY A 208 -1.40 -15.72 6.83
N ALA A 209 -1.03 -14.73 6.02
CA ALA A 209 -1.53 -13.39 6.24
C ALA A 209 -3.05 -13.46 5.99
N GLY A 210 -3.81 -13.33 7.08
CA GLY A 210 -5.24 -13.13 7.01
C GLY A 210 -5.52 -11.92 6.12
N ILE A 211 -6.09 -12.19 4.94
CA ILE A 211 -7.44 -11.68 4.74
C ILE A 211 -8.22 -12.12 5.99
N ASP A 212 -8.59 -11.14 6.81
CA ASP A 212 -9.30 -11.26 8.09
C ASP A 212 -8.39 -11.38 9.32
N GLY A 213 -8.25 -10.24 10.00
CA GLY A 213 -7.75 -10.17 11.36
C GLY A 213 -8.68 -10.94 12.29
N LEU A 214 -8.28 -12.16 12.64
CA LEU A 214 -8.78 -12.90 13.79
C LEU A 214 -7.60 -13.67 14.35
N TYR A 215 -6.97 -13.10 15.38
CA TYR A 215 -6.32 -13.90 16.40
C TYR A 215 -7.44 -14.53 17.23
N ALA A 216 -7.44 -15.86 17.31
CA ALA A 216 -8.02 -16.59 18.43
C ALA A 216 -6.93 -16.86 19.47
#